data_AF-A0A9E3D329-F1
#
_entry.id   AF-A0A9E3D329-F1
#
_cell.length_a   1.000
_cell.length_b   1.000
_cell.length_c   1.000
_cell.angle_alpha   90.00
_cell.angle_beta   90.00
_cell.angle_gamma   90.00
#
_symmetry.space_group_name_H-M   'P 1'
#
loop_
_entity.id
_entity.type
_entity.pdbx_description
1 polymer ?
#
loop_
_entity_poly.entity_id
_entity_poly.type
_entity_poly.pdbx_seq_one_letter_code
_entity_poly.pdbx_strand_id
1 'polypeptide(L)'
;GVLLEGIAYDANGQLLSGSLMDYALPTAGDIPAMRIVHQHSPSPLNPLGVKGVGEGGAIAPPAAIANAVCDALAPFGVEVNATPIKPEQLISATRPR
;
A
#
# COMPACT_ATOMS: atom_id res chain seq x y z
N GLY A 1 -5.10 2.83 -2.12
CA GLY A 1 -4.26 1.86 -1.39
C GLY A 1 -3.17 1.33 -2.28
N VAL A 2 -2.30 0.44 -1.78
CA VAL A 2 -1.14 -0.05 -2.57
C VAL A 2 -1.48 -1.22 -3.48
N LEU A 3 -2.26 -2.20 -3.03
CA LEU A 3 -2.56 -3.41 -3.83
C LEU A 3 -4.01 -3.46 -4.32
N LEU A 4 -4.95 -2.97 -3.53
CA LEU A 4 -6.39 -3.17 -3.75
C LEU A 4 -7.10 -1.85 -4.07
N GLU A 5 -7.29 -1.02 -3.06
CA GLU A 5 -8.08 0.21 -3.14
C GLU A 5 -7.60 1.18 -4.24
N GLY A 6 -8.53 1.66 -5.06
CA GLY A 6 -8.28 2.71 -6.05
C GLY A 6 -9.56 3.43 -6.43
N ILE A 7 -9.49 4.77 -6.52
CA ILE A 7 -10.60 5.59 -7.01
C ILE A 7 -10.43 5.76 -8.51
N ALA A 8 -11.44 5.36 -9.28
CA ALA A 8 -11.41 5.43 -10.74
C ALA A 8 -12.55 6.29 -11.27
N TYR A 9 -12.22 7.16 -12.24
CA TYR A 9 -13.18 7.98 -12.96
C TYR A 9 -13.08 7.70 -14.47
N ASP A 10 -14.20 7.79 -15.17
CA ASP A 10 -14.20 7.79 -16.64
C ASP A 10 -13.87 9.17 -17.23
N ALA A 11 -13.84 9.27 -18.57
CA ALA A 11 -13.53 10.52 -19.27
C ALA A 11 -14.57 11.64 -19.06
N ASN A 12 -15.76 11.32 -18.58
CA ASN A 12 -16.83 12.27 -18.28
C ASN A 12 -16.86 12.66 -16.79
N GLY A 13 -15.91 12.16 -15.99
CA GLY A 13 -15.85 12.38 -14.55
C GLY A 13 -16.81 11.52 -13.73
N GLN A 14 -17.37 10.46 -14.29
CA GLN A 14 -18.21 9.52 -13.53
C GLN A 14 -17.36 8.61 -12.65
N LEU A 15 -17.73 8.50 -11.38
CA LEU A 15 -17.07 7.60 -10.42
C LEU A 15 -17.40 6.15 -10.76
N LEU A 16 -16.39 5.37 -11.15
CA LEU A 16 -16.51 3.96 -11.50
C LEU A 16 -16.34 3.03 -10.29
N SER A 17 -15.73 3.51 -9.21
CA SER A 17 -15.44 2.74 -7.99
C SER A 17 -16.34 3.14 -6.82
N GLY A 18 -17.64 3.34 -7.09
CA GLY A 18 -18.61 3.87 -6.12
C GLY A 18 -19.22 2.84 -5.17
N SER A 19 -18.85 1.56 -5.31
CA SER A 19 -19.40 0.45 -4.52
C SER A 19 -18.28 -0.43 -3.98
N LEU A 20 -18.56 -1.26 -2.97
CA LEU A 20 -17.60 -2.26 -2.47
C LEU A 20 -17.34 -3.42 -3.45
N MET A 21 -18.13 -3.52 -4.52
CA MET A 21 -17.86 -4.47 -5.61
C MET A 21 -16.66 -4.00 -6.46
N ASP A 22 -16.47 -2.68 -6.56
CA ASP A 22 -15.47 -2.05 -7.42
C ASP A 22 -14.32 -1.41 -6.63
N TYR A 23 -14.57 -0.99 -5.39
CA TYR A 23 -13.58 -0.51 -4.44
C TYR A 23 -13.21 -1.63 -3.48
N ALA A 24 -12.16 -2.37 -3.83
CA ALA A 24 -11.70 -3.53 -3.07
C ALA A 24 -11.11 -3.11 -1.71
N LEU A 25 -11.87 -3.33 -0.64
CA LEU A 25 -11.36 -3.27 0.73
C LEU A 25 -10.66 -4.59 1.09
N PRO A 26 -9.54 -4.54 1.83
CA PRO A 26 -8.90 -5.75 2.32
C PRO A 26 -9.83 -6.52 3.27
N THR A 27 -9.89 -7.82 3.06
CA THR A 27 -10.54 -8.81 3.93
C THR A 27 -9.53 -9.39 4.92
N ALA A 28 -10.00 -10.23 5.85
CA ALA A 28 -9.11 -10.95 6.76
C ALA A 28 -8.09 -11.84 6.04
N GLY A 29 -8.39 -12.34 4.83
CA GLY A 29 -7.46 -13.16 4.05
C GLY A 29 -6.32 -12.37 3.40
N ASP A 30 -6.49 -11.06 3.23
CA ASP A 30 -5.50 -10.17 2.59
C ASP A 30 -4.44 -9.68 3.58
N ILE A 31 -4.72 -9.77 4.89
CA ILE A 31 -3.84 -9.25 5.93
C ILE A 31 -3.00 -10.38 6.53
N PRO A 32 -1.66 -10.35 6.37
CA PRO A 32 -0.79 -11.36 6.96
C PRO A 32 -0.69 -11.19 8.47
N ALA A 33 -0.23 -12.25 9.17
CA ALA A 33 0.10 -12.14 10.58
C ALA A 33 1.18 -11.08 10.81
N MET A 34 0.87 -10.07 11.65
CA MET A 34 1.77 -8.96 11.91
C MET A 34 2.66 -9.23 13.13
N ARG A 35 3.96 -9.02 12.98
CA ARG A 35 4.91 -8.97 14.10
C ARG A 35 5.13 -7.52 14.51
N ILE A 36 4.81 -7.20 15.76
CA ILE A 36 4.93 -5.85 16.31
C ILE A 36 6.08 -5.84 17.33
N VAL A 37 6.99 -4.87 17.19
CA VAL A 37 8.10 -4.63 18.12
C VAL A 37 8.04 -3.18 18.56
N HIS A 38 8.41 -2.91 19.81
CA HIS A 38 8.38 -1.58 20.39
C HIS A 38 9.79 -1.11 20.73
N GLN A 39 10.07 0.16 20.41
CA GLN A 39 11.25 0.88 20.87
C GLN A 39 10.81 2.22 21.45
N HIS A 40 11.40 2.61 22.57
CA HIS A 40 10.92 3.74 23.36
C HIS A 40 12.00 4.82 23.41
N SER A 41 11.65 6.00 22.90
CA SER A 41 12.43 7.23 23.04
C SER A 41 11.48 8.33 23.49
N PRO A 42 11.33 8.58 24.81
CA PRO A 42 10.36 9.52 25.35
C PRO A 42 10.48 10.92 24.75
N SER A 43 9.36 11.64 24.63
CA SER A 43 9.35 13.04 24.22
C SER A 43 9.79 13.95 25.39
N PRO A 44 10.78 14.84 25.20
CA PRO A 44 11.10 15.85 26.22
C PRO A 44 10.08 17.00 26.25
N LEU A 45 9.12 17.03 25.31
CA LEU A 45 8.23 18.17 25.06
C LEU A 45 6.87 18.07 25.77
N ASN A 46 6.60 16.96 26.46
CA ASN A 46 5.39 16.84 27.28
C ASN A 46 5.67 16.07 28.58
N PRO A 47 4.95 16.37 29.68
CA PRO A 47 5.21 15.76 30.99
C PRO A 47 5.07 14.23 31.04
N LEU A 48 4.35 13.65 30.08
CA LEU A 48 4.09 12.21 30.02
C LEU A 48 5.11 11.44 29.17
N GLY A 49 5.99 12.14 28.43
CA GLY A 49 6.94 11.52 27.51
C GLY A 49 6.32 10.86 26.27
N VAL A 50 5.01 11.05 26.02
CA VAL A 50 4.26 10.33 24.99
C VAL A 50 4.44 10.93 23.58
N LYS A 51 4.24 10.11 22.55
CA LYS A 51 4.24 10.50 21.13
C LYS A 51 3.03 9.90 20.42
N GLY A 52 2.50 10.59 19.41
CA GLY A 52 1.43 10.07 18.56
C GLY A 52 1.95 8.97 17.64
N VAL A 53 1.12 7.96 17.37
CA VAL A 53 1.45 6.82 16.49
C VAL A 53 0.30 6.40 15.56
N GLY A 54 -0.87 7.05 15.66
CA GLY A 54 -2.10 6.61 14.98
C GLY A 54 -1.98 6.48 13.47
N GLU A 55 -1.18 7.34 12.82
CA GLU A 55 -1.00 7.34 11.37
C GLU A 55 0.17 6.48 10.90
N GLY A 56 0.99 5.94 11.82
CA GLY A 56 2.19 5.18 11.46
C GLY A 56 1.90 3.99 10.55
N GLY A 57 0.76 3.33 10.77
CA GLY A 57 0.26 2.23 9.95
C GLY A 57 -0.27 2.64 8.57
N ALA A 58 -0.61 3.91 8.36
CA ALA A 58 -1.04 4.44 7.06
C ALA A 58 0.11 5.04 6.25
N ILE A 59 1.19 5.47 6.91
CA ILE A 59 2.32 6.16 6.25
C ILE A 59 3.38 5.17 5.74
N ALA A 60 3.95 4.36 6.63
CA ALA A 60 5.10 3.52 6.30
C ALA A 60 4.74 2.24 5.51
N PRO A 61 3.65 1.52 5.84
CA PRO A 61 3.33 0.27 5.15
C PRO A 61 3.13 0.38 3.64
N PRO A 62 2.49 1.43 3.09
CA PRO A 62 2.38 1.58 1.65
C PRO A 62 3.72 1.55 0.91
N ALA A 63 4.70 2.32 1.39
CA ALA A 63 6.04 2.36 0.81
C ALA A 63 6.77 1.02 0.96
N ALA A 64 6.64 0.36 2.13
CA ALA A 64 7.25 -0.94 2.36
C ALA A 64 6.71 -2.02 1.40
N ILE A 65 5.40 -2.04 1.17
CA ILE A 65 4.76 -3.00 0.25
C ILE A 65 5.18 -2.73 -1.21
N ALA A 66 5.15 -1.46 -1.66
CA ALA A 66 5.56 -1.11 -3.02
C ALA A 66 7.03 -1.48 -3.29
N ASN A 67 7.92 -1.20 -2.33
CA ASN A 67 9.33 -1.58 -2.43
C ASN A 67 9.53 -3.10 -2.45
N ALA A 68 8.74 -3.87 -1.69
CA ALA A 68 8.78 -5.32 -1.74
C ALA A 68 8.37 -5.88 -3.13
N VAL A 69 7.41 -5.23 -3.80
CA VAL A 69 7.05 -5.57 -5.18
C VAL A 69 8.19 -5.23 -6.14
N CYS A 70 8.78 -4.03 -6.04
CA CYS A 70 9.93 -3.64 -6.87
C CYS A 70 11.12 -4.58 -6.69
N ASP A 71 11.44 -4.96 -5.45
CA ASP A 71 12.50 -5.93 -5.15
C ASP A 71 12.25 -7.30 -5.79
N ALA A 72 11.01 -7.82 -5.66
CA ALA A 72 10.62 -9.07 -6.30
C ALA A 72 10.72 -9.04 -7.84
N LEU A 73 10.59 -7.86 -8.44
CA LEU A 73 10.64 -7.65 -9.89
C LEU A 73 12.01 -7.21 -10.42
N ALA A 74 12.99 -7.00 -9.54
CA ALA A 74 14.34 -6.60 -9.93
C ALA A 74 14.98 -7.49 -11.02
N PRO A 75 14.79 -8.83 -11.04
CA PRO A 75 15.31 -9.69 -12.12
C PRO A 75 14.75 -9.37 -13.51
N PHE A 76 13.60 -8.71 -13.59
CA PHE A 76 12.94 -8.30 -14.83
C PHE A 76 13.28 -6.84 -15.22
N GLY A 77 14.01 -6.10 -14.37
CA GLY A 77 14.29 -4.68 -14.58
C GLY A 77 13.05 -3.79 -14.53
N VAL A 78 12.01 -4.21 -13.80
CA VAL A 78 10.74 -3.49 -13.69
C VAL A 78 10.71 -2.67 -12.40
N GLU A 79 10.24 -1.43 -12.49
CA GLU A 79 9.97 -0.54 -11.36
C GLU A 79 8.49 -0.15 -11.34
N VAL A 80 7.89 -0.12 -10.15
CA VAL A 80 6.48 0.24 -9.96
C VAL A 80 6.38 1.59 -9.27
N ASN A 81 5.93 2.60 -10.03
CA ASN A 81 5.90 4.01 -9.59
C ASN A 81 4.46 4.56 -9.41
N ALA A 82 3.45 3.68 -9.37
CA ALA A 82 2.05 4.06 -9.20
C ALA A 82 1.28 3.03 -8.40
N THR A 83 0.26 3.49 -7.68
CA THR A 83 -0.66 2.66 -6.88
C THR A 83 -2.11 2.91 -7.28
N PRO A 84 -3.02 1.92 -7.15
CA PRO A 84 -2.73 0.55 -6.73
C PRO A 84 -1.95 -0.23 -7.79
N ILE A 85 -1.09 -1.12 -7.34
CA ILE A 85 -0.30 -2.04 -8.17
C ILE A 85 -1.23 -3.17 -8.59
N LYS A 86 -1.65 -3.17 -9.86
CA LYS A 86 -2.60 -4.14 -10.37
C LYS A 86 -1.92 -5.36 -10.98
N PRO A 87 -2.48 -6.57 -10.84
CA PRO A 87 -1.91 -7.78 -11.44
C PRO A 87 -1.66 -7.67 -12.95
N GLU A 88 -2.53 -6.98 -13.69
CA GLU A 88 -2.38 -6.84 -15.15
C GLU A 88 -1.13 -6.03 -15.53
N GLN A 89 -0.74 -5.05 -14.70
CA GLN A 89 0.47 -4.26 -14.89
C GLN A 89 1.71 -5.14 -14.70
N LEU A 90 1.71 -6.00 -13.68
CA LEU A 90 2.82 -6.91 -13.38
C LEU A 90 2.98 -7.97 -14.48
N ILE A 91 1.87 -8.56 -14.92
CA ILE A 91 1.86 -9.56 -16.00
C ILE A 91 2.38 -8.94 -17.31
N SER A 92 1.93 -7.72 -17.64
CA SER A 92 2.40 -7.01 -18.83
C SER A 92 3.91 -6.71 -18.75
N ALA A 93 4.38 -6.27 -17.57
CA ALA A 93 5.77 -5.85 -17.38
C ALA A 93 6.78 -7.03 -17.35
N THR A 94 6.33 -8.24 -16.99
CA THR A 94 7.22 -9.41 -16.81
C THR A 94 7.18 -10.43 -17.95
N ARG A 95 6.29 -10.25 -18.94
CA ARG A 95 6.24 -11.15 -20.10
C ARG A 95 7.50 -11.02 -20.97
N PRO A 96 8.09 -12.15 -21.41
CA PRO A 96 9.15 -12.10 -22.40
C PRO A 96 8.59 -11.51 -23.71
N ARG A 97 9.41 -10.65 -24.34
CA ARG A 97 9.13 -10.11 -25.68
C ARG A 97 9.41 -11.15 -26.75
#